data_AF-A0A067P9E8-F1
#
_entry.id   AF-A0A067P9E8-F1
#
_cell.length_a   1.000
_cell.length_b   1.000
_cell.length_c   1.000
_cell.angle_alpha   90.00
_cell.angle_beta   90.00
_cell.angle_gamma   90.00
#
_symmetry.space_group_name_H-M   'P 1'
#
loop_
_entity.id
_entity.type
_entity.pdbx_description
1 polymer ?
#
loop_
_entity_poly.entity_id
_entity_poly.type
_entity_poly.pdbx_seq_one_letter_code
_entity_poly.pdbx_strand_id
1 'polypeptide(L)'
;MATNTLPPEICTRIAQFSRPSDLPALCRTRKCFLIPAQSKLYHTLMLGDPFIACHPLLQTIQNSSIGSYVRSLFIYQDDRLYSRRPIPDTFWKVLQRALGSMPNLEHLLIFDPTLSHSWVLNDPGNITFQLREAKFRLAWDEHTVAFFETQRKLTFLQCSDSPEGEPRSPLPTGALPTLRAFDGPMLVAVELLQCPLTHLQVAIDMEAEPHSTAFINLFCQYQCRKTLRSLSLLELRPEKGLETLASVANSIPDIRYLGIIPFISVNRHKFHKILMSFTSIKVLELDLTTWHPQPMPPPFQRAIVAEIRVYAPSLQQISLWVDRNRFMWTVNKESNTWTWAADAGRVAYNEALWRYQ
;
A
#
# COMPACT_ATOMS: atom_id res chain seq x y z
N MET A 1 20.08 8.44 52.89
CA MET A 1 20.80 8.18 51.62
C MET A 1 19.85 8.51 50.48
N ALA A 2 20.08 9.60 49.74
CA ALA A 2 19.23 9.97 48.62
C ALA A 2 19.45 8.98 47.47
N THR A 3 18.43 8.21 47.10
CA THR A 3 18.48 7.38 45.90
C THR A 3 18.48 8.30 44.69
N ASN A 4 19.64 8.48 44.06
CA ASN A 4 19.79 9.13 42.75
C ASN A 4 18.98 8.34 41.72
N THR A 5 17.70 8.68 41.60
CA THR A 5 16.79 8.14 40.62
C THR A 5 16.85 9.06 39.40
N LEU A 6 17.08 8.46 38.23
CA LEU A 6 17.04 9.21 36.97
C LEU A 6 15.60 9.70 36.74
N PRO A 7 15.40 10.93 36.24
CA PRO A 7 14.08 11.41 35.86
C PRO A 7 13.41 10.47 34.83
N PRO A 8 12.07 10.29 34.87
CA PRO A 8 11.34 9.42 33.94
C PRO A 8 11.55 9.79 32.46
N GLU A 9 11.73 11.07 32.16
CA GLU A 9 11.99 11.60 30.82
C GLU A 9 13.34 11.12 30.29
N ILE A 10 14.35 11.06 31.17
CA ILE A 10 15.67 10.54 30.84
C ILE A 10 15.59 9.03 30.60
N CYS A 11 14.87 8.29 31.45
CA CYS A 11 14.67 6.85 31.25
C CYS A 11 13.97 6.55 29.92
N THR A 12 12.95 7.34 29.58
CA THR A 12 12.20 7.24 28.31
C THR A 12 13.10 7.52 27.12
N ARG A 13 13.90 8.59 27.16
CA ARG A 13 14.87 8.89 26.09
C ARG A 13 15.92 7.79 25.94
N ILE A 14 16.47 7.27 27.03
CA ILE A 14 17.43 6.16 26.98
C ILE A 14 16.80 4.95 26.26
N ALA A 15 15.59 4.53 26.65
CA ALA A 15 14.89 3.45 25.96
C ALA A 15 14.64 3.77 24.49
N GLN A 16 14.18 4.99 24.18
CA GLN A 16 13.90 5.47 22.82
C GLN A 16 15.14 5.42 21.90
N PHE A 17 16.35 5.66 22.43
CA PHE A 17 17.59 5.61 21.64
C PHE A 17 18.37 4.28 21.77
N SER A 18 17.94 3.37 22.64
CA SER A 18 18.56 2.03 22.77
C SER A 18 18.31 1.16 21.54
N ARG A 19 19.22 0.22 21.24
CA ARG A 19 19.00 -0.74 20.15
C ARG A 19 17.94 -1.77 20.54
N PRO A 20 17.17 -2.34 19.60
CA PRO A 20 16.19 -3.39 19.91
C PRO A 20 16.78 -4.58 20.70
N SER A 21 18.03 -4.96 20.39
CA SER A 21 18.78 -6.02 21.09
C SER A 21 18.99 -5.76 22.58
N ASP A 22 19.03 -4.49 22.98
CA ASP A 22 19.42 -4.08 24.34
C ASP A 22 18.19 -3.88 25.24
N LEU A 23 17.00 -3.74 24.64
CA LEU A 23 15.74 -3.51 25.36
C LEU A 23 15.41 -4.61 26.38
N PRO A 24 15.60 -5.92 26.10
CA PRO A 24 15.34 -6.95 27.10
C PRO A 24 16.25 -6.84 28.32
N ALA A 25 17.53 -6.49 28.12
CA ALA A 25 18.46 -6.24 29.22
C ALA A 25 18.05 -4.99 30.00
N LEU A 26 17.69 -3.91 29.29
CA LEU A 26 17.23 -2.66 29.86
C LEU A 26 16.00 -2.84 30.77
N CYS A 27 15.02 -3.66 30.35
CA CYS A 27 13.86 -4.05 31.17
C CYS A 27 14.24 -4.68 32.52
N ARG A 28 15.36 -5.41 32.56
CA ARG A 28 15.82 -6.13 33.76
C ARG A 28 16.72 -5.28 34.67
N THR A 29 17.28 -4.18 34.17
CA THR A 29 18.24 -3.37 34.95
C THR A 29 17.61 -2.65 36.14
N ARG A 30 16.56 -1.85 35.92
CA ARG A 30 15.84 -1.09 36.95
C ARG A 30 14.37 -0.88 36.59
N LYS A 31 13.51 -0.77 37.61
CA LYS A 31 12.06 -0.55 37.44
C LYS A 31 11.71 0.70 36.61
N CYS A 32 12.50 1.78 36.71
CA CYS A 32 12.27 3.01 35.94
C CYS A 32 12.44 2.83 34.42
N PHE A 33 13.17 1.81 33.99
CA PHE A 33 13.33 1.48 32.57
C PHE A 33 12.30 0.47 32.06
N LEU A 34 11.62 -0.26 32.95
CA LEU A 34 10.74 -1.37 32.57
C LEU A 34 9.65 -0.91 31.59
N ILE A 35 8.87 0.12 31.96
CA ILE A 35 7.74 0.58 31.13
C ILE A 35 8.23 1.18 29.79
N PRO A 36 9.20 2.11 29.75
CA PRO A 36 9.65 2.67 28.48
C PRO A 36 10.31 1.63 27.57
N ALA A 37 11.09 0.70 28.14
CA ALA A 37 11.74 -0.36 27.37
C ALA A 37 10.74 -1.39 26.84
N GLN A 38 9.75 -1.81 27.65
CA GLN A 38 8.67 -2.70 27.20
C GLN A 38 7.81 -2.03 26.11
N SER A 39 7.43 -0.77 26.31
CA SER A 39 6.64 -0.01 25.33
C SER A 39 7.32 0.00 23.96
N LYS A 40 8.64 0.24 23.93
CA LYS A 40 9.41 0.20 22.68
C LYS A 40 9.61 -1.22 22.15
N LEU A 41 9.89 -2.19 23.02
CA LEU A 41 10.15 -3.58 22.65
C LEU A 41 8.94 -4.22 21.94
N TYR A 42 7.74 -3.93 22.44
CA TYR A 42 6.49 -4.50 21.92
C TYR A 42 5.73 -3.56 20.97
N HIS A 43 6.29 -2.38 20.66
CA HIS A 43 5.66 -1.39 19.79
C HIS A 43 5.29 -1.96 18.41
N THR A 44 6.23 -2.70 17.83
CA THR A 44 6.10 -3.34 16.52
C THR A 44 6.38 -4.82 16.63
N LEU A 45 5.39 -5.64 16.27
CA LEU A 45 5.49 -7.09 16.24
C LEU A 45 5.50 -7.57 14.81
N MET A 46 6.59 -8.24 14.41
CA MET A 46 6.72 -8.89 13.11
C MET A 46 6.74 -10.39 13.31
N LEU A 47 5.69 -11.03 12.82
CA LEU A 47 5.34 -12.43 13.02
C LEU A 47 5.41 -13.14 11.66
N GLY A 48 6.61 -13.60 11.33
CA GLY A 48 6.91 -14.24 10.03
C GLY A 48 6.72 -15.76 9.98
N ASP A 49 6.61 -16.42 11.15
CA ASP A 49 6.36 -17.85 11.25
C ASP A 49 5.23 -18.13 12.26
N PRO A 50 4.00 -18.41 11.78
CA PRO A 50 2.85 -18.66 12.65
C PRO A 50 3.04 -19.87 13.58
N PHE A 51 3.97 -20.79 13.27
CA PHE A 51 4.15 -22.04 14.02
C PHE A 51 5.15 -21.93 15.18
N ILE A 52 6.23 -21.16 15.07
CA ILE A 52 7.31 -21.17 16.08
C ILE A 52 7.12 -20.10 17.15
N ALA A 53 6.95 -18.83 16.76
CA ALA A 53 7.03 -17.71 17.69
C ALA A 53 5.69 -17.01 17.96
N CYS A 54 4.73 -17.18 17.05
CA CYS A 54 3.53 -16.35 17.09
C CYS A 54 2.54 -16.80 18.16
N HIS A 55 2.31 -18.12 18.28
CA HIS A 55 1.29 -18.62 19.19
C HIS A 55 1.57 -18.28 20.67
N PRO A 56 2.78 -18.52 21.23
CA PRO A 56 3.06 -18.16 22.62
C PRO A 56 3.02 -16.64 22.86
N LEU A 57 3.46 -15.84 21.89
CA LEU A 57 3.44 -14.38 22.02
C LEU A 57 2.01 -13.84 22.02
N LEU A 58 1.16 -14.29 21.10
CA LEU A 58 -0.24 -13.87 21.04
C LEU A 58 -1.00 -14.28 22.32
N GLN A 59 -0.72 -15.48 22.85
CA GLN A 59 -1.24 -15.89 24.16
C GLN A 59 -0.74 -14.99 25.30
N THR A 60 0.52 -14.57 25.26
CA THR A 60 1.08 -13.65 26.26
C THR A 60 0.40 -12.29 26.18
N ILE A 61 0.13 -11.79 24.97
CA ILE A 61 -0.59 -10.53 24.74
C ILE A 61 -2.00 -10.59 25.32
N GLN A 62 -2.70 -11.70 25.12
CA GLN A 62 -4.05 -11.91 25.66
C GLN A 62 -4.07 -11.91 27.20
N ASN A 63 -3.01 -12.42 27.84
CA ASN A 63 -2.97 -12.61 29.29
C ASN A 63 -2.20 -11.50 30.04
N SER A 64 -1.79 -10.43 29.38
CA SER A 64 -0.95 -9.38 29.98
C SER A 64 -1.29 -7.97 29.47
N SER A 65 -0.72 -6.96 30.13
CA SER A 65 -0.82 -5.56 29.68
C SER A 65 -0.03 -5.25 28.41
N ILE A 66 0.70 -6.23 27.84
CA ILE A 66 1.56 -6.02 26.68
C ILE A 66 0.77 -5.54 25.46
N GLY A 67 -0.47 -6.00 25.29
CA GLY A 67 -1.31 -5.58 24.16
C GLY A 67 -1.51 -4.07 24.06
N SER A 68 -1.49 -3.35 25.20
CA SER A 68 -1.58 -1.89 25.24
C SER A 68 -0.37 -1.18 24.62
N TYR A 69 0.77 -1.85 24.49
CA TYR A 69 1.98 -1.30 23.87
C TYR A 69 2.05 -1.55 22.37
N VAL A 70 1.28 -2.50 21.84
CA VAL A 70 1.33 -2.87 20.42
C VAL A 70 0.67 -1.78 19.58
N ARG A 71 1.45 -1.17 18.69
CA ARG A 71 0.98 -0.18 17.70
C ARG A 71 0.99 -0.75 16.28
N SER A 72 1.89 -1.69 16.00
CA SER A 72 2.00 -2.33 14.69
C SER A 72 2.10 -3.85 14.82
N LEU A 73 1.25 -4.57 14.10
CA LEU A 73 1.26 -6.03 14.04
C LEU A 73 1.33 -6.48 12.58
N PHE A 74 2.34 -7.27 12.25
CA PHE A 74 2.55 -7.81 10.91
C PHE A 74 2.58 -9.33 10.98
N ILE A 75 1.59 -9.97 10.38
CA ILE A 75 1.49 -11.43 10.26
C ILE A 75 1.63 -11.76 8.79
N TYR A 76 2.80 -12.28 8.42
CA TYR A 76 3.11 -12.65 7.05
C TYR A 76 3.75 -14.02 7.01
N GLN A 77 3.57 -14.73 5.91
CA GLN A 77 4.28 -15.97 5.63
C GLN A 77 5.27 -15.70 4.51
N ASP A 78 6.54 -16.02 4.73
CA ASP A 78 7.52 -15.96 3.66
C ASP A 78 7.29 -17.14 2.70
N ASP A 79 6.67 -16.85 1.56
CA ASP A 79 6.38 -17.83 0.49
C ASP A 79 7.63 -18.60 0.02
N ARG A 80 8.84 -18.06 0.25
CA ARG A 80 10.10 -18.70 -0.16
C ARG A 80 10.60 -19.74 0.84
N LEU A 81 10.31 -19.53 2.13
CA LEU A 81 10.90 -20.32 3.21
C LEU A 81 9.99 -21.43 3.70
N TYR A 82 8.67 -21.28 3.55
CA TYR A 82 7.73 -22.21 4.15
C TYR A 82 6.99 -23.01 3.09
N SER A 83 7.00 -24.34 3.26
CA SER A 83 6.05 -25.24 2.62
C SER A 83 4.64 -24.69 2.87
N ARG A 84 3.78 -24.71 1.82
CA ARG A 84 2.36 -24.32 1.79
C ARG A 84 1.48 -25.10 2.78
N ARG A 85 1.88 -25.20 4.04
CA ARG A 85 1.11 -25.82 5.10
C ARG A 85 0.04 -24.81 5.51
N PRO A 86 -1.23 -25.22 5.56
CA PRO A 86 -2.28 -24.37 6.05
C PRO A 86 -2.00 -24.00 7.51
N ILE A 87 -2.23 -22.74 7.85
CA ILE A 87 -2.15 -22.26 9.23
C ILE A 87 -3.39 -22.81 9.97
N PRO A 88 -3.23 -23.47 11.13
CA PRO A 88 -4.36 -24.11 11.81
C PRO A 88 -5.33 -23.07 12.40
N ASP A 89 -6.63 -23.39 12.42
CA ASP A 89 -7.69 -22.54 12.99
C ASP A 89 -7.40 -22.08 14.43
N THR A 90 -6.69 -22.90 15.21
CA THR A 90 -6.30 -22.57 16.58
C THR A 90 -5.45 -21.31 16.63
N PHE A 91 -4.57 -21.11 15.66
CA PHE A 91 -3.79 -19.88 15.51
C PHE A 91 -4.71 -18.68 15.26
N TRP A 92 -5.64 -18.78 14.32
CA TRP A 92 -6.56 -17.69 13.97
C TRP A 92 -7.47 -17.30 15.13
N LYS A 93 -7.95 -18.28 15.91
CA LYS A 93 -8.73 -18.04 17.15
C LYS A 93 -7.89 -17.37 18.24
N VAL A 94 -6.60 -17.65 18.31
CA VAL A 94 -5.68 -16.96 19.23
C VAL A 94 -5.41 -15.54 18.75
N LEU A 95 -5.23 -15.34 17.45
CA LEU A 95 -5.07 -14.01 16.85
C LEU A 95 -6.29 -13.12 17.09
N GLN A 96 -7.50 -13.60 16.82
CA GLN A 96 -8.75 -12.86 17.06
C GLN A 96 -8.83 -12.33 18.50
N ARG A 97 -8.57 -13.20 19.49
CA ARG A 97 -8.57 -12.80 20.91
C ARG A 97 -7.46 -11.82 21.26
N ALA A 98 -6.27 -12.01 20.68
CA ALA A 98 -5.15 -11.09 20.88
C ALA A 98 -5.45 -9.69 20.31
N LEU A 99 -6.10 -9.60 19.14
CA LEU A 99 -6.52 -8.32 18.54
C LEU A 99 -7.42 -7.52 19.50
N GLY A 100 -8.37 -8.16 20.18
CA GLY A 100 -9.20 -7.52 21.21
C GLY A 100 -8.42 -6.95 22.41
N SER A 101 -7.19 -7.42 22.63
CA SER A 101 -6.31 -6.95 23.72
C SER A 101 -5.37 -5.82 23.30
N MET A 102 -5.45 -5.32 22.06
CA MET A 102 -4.55 -4.30 21.49
C MET A 102 -5.29 -2.99 21.18
N PRO A 103 -5.77 -2.22 22.18
CA PRO A 103 -6.60 -1.03 21.96
C PRO A 103 -5.89 0.11 21.20
N ASN A 104 -4.56 0.02 21.14
CA ASN A 104 -3.69 1.03 20.55
C ASN A 104 -3.18 0.66 19.14
N LEU A 105 -3.65 -0.44 18.56
CA LEU A 105 -3.18 -0.89 17.26
C LEU A 105 -3.53 0.11 16.15
N GLU A 106 -2.53 0.51 15.37
CA GLU A 106 -2.63 1.51 14.30
C GLU A 106 -2.26 0.93 12.93
N HIS A 107 -1.36 -0.05 12.88
CA HIS A 107 -0.94 -0.71 11.64
C HIS A 107 -1.16 -2.21 11.76
N LEU A 108 -1.92 -2.78 10.83
CA LEU A 108 -2.20 -4.22 10.81
C LEU A 108 -1.96 -4.77 9.41
N LEU A 109 -1.08 -5.78 9.33
CA LEU A 109 -0.92 -6.61 8.15
C LEU A 109 -1.28 -8.05 8.51
N ILE A 110 -2.24 -8.61 7.79
CA ILE A 110 -2.62 -10.02 7.90
C ILE A 110 -2.53 -10.64 6.53
N PHE A 111 -1.75 -11.71 6.44
CA PHE A 111 -1.63 -12.53 5.25
C PHE A 111 -2.21 -13.91 5.52
N ASP A 112 -3.37 -14.20 4.93
CA ASP A 112 -3.94 -15.54 4.90
C ASP A 112 -3.76 -16.12 3.48
N PRO A 113 -2.92 -17.15 3.28
CA PRO A 113 -2.75 -17.76 1.97
C PRO A 113 -4.01 -18.46 1.46
N THR A 114 -4.96 -18.78 2.34
CA THR A 114 -6.21 -19.49 2.01
C THR A 114 -7.40 -18.56 1.80
N LEU A 115 -7.28 -17.28 2.18
CA LEU A 115 -8.36 -16.29 2.18
C LEU A 115 -9.62 -16.69 2.99
N SER A 116 -9.57 -17.77 3.76
CA SER A 116 -10.73 -18.36 4.45
C SER A 116 -10.92 -17.86 5.89
N HIS A 117 -10.05 -16.99 6.39
CA HIS A 117 -10.00 -16.58 7.80
C HIS A 117 -10.30 -15.09 8.03
N SER A 118 -11.03 -14.43 7.13
CA SER A 118 -11.57 -13.07 7.29
C SER A 118 -12.35 -12.89 8.61
N TRP A 119 -13.01 -13.94 9.10
CA TRP A 119 -13.74 -13.99 10.37
C TRP A 119 -12.86 -13.64 11.59
N VAL A 120 -11.53 -13.67 11.47
CA VAL A 120 -10.61 -13.20 12.52
C VAL A 120 -10.84 -11.72 12.89
N LEU A 121 -11.44 -10.94 11.98
CA LEU A 121 -11.81 -9.55 12.18
C LEU A 121 -13.24 -9.39 12.73
N ASN A 122 -14.05 -10.46 12.72
CA ASN A 122 -15.45 -10.43 13.10
C ASN A 122 -15.63 -10.58 14.62
N ASP A 123 -15.23 -9.53 15.35
CA ASP A 123 -15.55 -9.36 16.76
C ASP A 123 -15.63 -7.86 17.13
N PRO A 124 -16.64 -7.14 16.59
CA PRO A 124 -16.74 -5.69 16.74
C PRO A 124 -16.95 -5.25 18.19
N GLY A 125 -17.39 -6.14 19.09
CA GLY A 125 -17.52 -5.85 20.51
C GLY A 125 -16.19 -5.81 21.25
N ASN A 126 -15.21 -6.63 20.83
CA ASN A 126 -13.91 -6.71 21.48
C ASN A 126 -12.82 -5.89 20.78
N ILE A 127 -12.95 -5.64 19.47
CA ILE A 127 -11.98 -4.85 18.71
C ILE A 127 -12.25 -3.36 18.90
N THR A 128 -11.44 -2.71 19.75
CA THR A 128 -11.60 -1.29 20.13
C THR A 128 -10.63 -0.34 19.43
N PHE A 129 -9.62 -0.86 18.74
CA PHE A 129 -8.60 -0.05 18.08
C PHE A 129 -9.10 0.60 16.78
N GLN A 130 -8.33 1.57 16.30
CA GLN A 130 -8.63 2.34 15.09
C GLN A 130 -7.39 2.38 14.22
N LEU A 131 -7.40 1.58 13.16
CA LEU A 131 -6.28 1.47 12.24
C LEU A 131 -6.09 2.78 11.46
N ARG A 132 -4.84 3.10 11.19
CA ARG A 132 -4.39 4.08 10.19
C ARG A 132 -4.02 3.41 8.88
N GLU A 133 -3.46 2.20 8.96
CA GLU A 133 -2.99 1.40 7.84
C GLU A 133 -3.45 -0.06 7.99
N ALA A 134 -4.13 -0.57 6.97
CA ALA A 134 -4.54 -1.98 6.88
C ALA A 134 -3.97 -2.60 5.60
N LYS A 135 -3.35 -3.77 5.73
CA LYS A 135 -2.84 -4.56 4.60
C LYS A 135 -3.30 -6.01 4.72
N PHE A 136 -4.37 -6.35 4.03
CA PHE A 136 -5.01 -7.64 4.16
C PHE A 136 -4.86 -8.48 2.88
N ARG A 137 -4.33 -9.69 3.03
CA ARG A 137 -4.62 -10.78 2.12
C ARG A 137 -5.66 -11.66 2.81
N LEU A 138 -6.89 -11.17 2.81
CA LEU A 138 -8.11 -11.78 3.33
C LEU A 138 -9.21 -11.61 2.28
N ALA A 139 -10.22 -12.47 2.28
CA ALA A 139 -11.38 -12.29 1.40
C ALA A 139 -12.11 -10.97 1.69
N TRP A 140 -12.65 -10.34 0.65
CA TRP A 140 -13.49 -9.15 0.73
C TRP A 140 -14.96 -9.57 0.91
N ASP A 141 -15.26 -10.05 2.11
CA ASP A 141 -16.56 -10.64 2.48
C ASP A 141 -17.26 -9.82 3.58
N GLU A 142 -18.36 -10.37 4.12
CA GLU A 142 -19.16 -9.75 5.18
C GLU A 142 -18.31 -9.39 6.41
N HIS A 143 -17.36 -10.25 6.79
CA HIS A 143 -16.53 -10.05 7.97
C HIS A 143 -15.55 -8.89 7.79
N THR A 144 -14.87 -8.85 6.64
CA THR A 144 -13.94 -7.77 6.32
C THR A 144 -14.67 -6.43 6.18
N VAL A 145 -15.84 -6.41 5.55
CA VAL A 145 -16.67 -5.21 5.38
C VAL A 145 -17.18 -4.69 6.73
N ALA A 146 -17.78 -5.55 7.55
CA ALA A 146 -18.26 -5.20 8.88
C ALA A 146 -17.13 -4.63 9.77
N PHE A 147 -15.92 -5.19 9.67
CA PHE A 147 -14.76 -4.63 10.34
C PHE A 147 -14.45 -3.21 9.85
N PHE A 148 -14.40 -2.97 8.55
CA PHE A 148 -14.07 -1.66 7.99
C PHE A 148 -15.12 -0.57 8.29
N GLU A 149 -16.38 -0.94 8.47
CA GLU A 149 -17.43 0.00 8.92
C GLU A 149 -17.11 0.63 10.28
N THR A 150 -16.41 -0.11 11.15
CA THR A 150 -16.00 0.37 12.47
C THR A 150 -14.78 1.31 12.42
N GLN A 151 -14.04 1.33 11.30
CA GLN A 151 -12.77 2.03 11.18
C GLN A 151 -12.98 3.47 10.66
N ARG A 152 -12.77 4.46 11.53
CA ARG A 152 -12.94 5.90 11.22
C ARG A 152 -11.62 6.63 10.96
N LYS A 153 -10.49 6.05 11.38
CA LYS A 153 -9.14 6.63 11.22
C LYS A 153 -8.31 6.02 10.08
N LEU A 154 -8.89 5.09 9.32
CA LEU A 154 -8.16 4.35 8.28
C LEU A 154 -7.80 5.29 7.12
N THR A 155 -6.51 5.51 6.92
CA THR A 155 -5.99 6.39 5.85
C THR A 155 -5.46 5.63 4.65
N PHE A 156 -5.01 4.39 4.87
CA PHE A 156 -4.45 3.52 3.84
C PHE A 156 -5.04 2.12 3.97
N LEU A 157 -5.50 1.57 2.84
CA LEU A 157 -6.01 0.22 2.72
C LEU A 157 -5.33 -0.50 1.55
N GLN A 158 -4.82 -1.69 1.82
CA GLN A 158 -4.45 -2.66 0.80
C GLN A 158 -5.24 -3.94 1.01
N CYS A 159 -5.87 -4.46 -0.05
CA CYS A 159 -6.58 -5.73 -0.01
C CYS A 159 -6.27 -6.61 -1.22
N SER A 160 -6.58 -7.90 -1.10
CA SER A 160 -6.54 -8.87 -2.20
C SER A 160 -7.96 -9.15 -2.70
N ASP A 161 -8.08 -9.72 -3.89
CA ASP A 161 -9.38 -10.12 -4.41
C ASP A 161 -9.93 -11.34 -3.67
N SER A 162 -11.25 -11.48 -3.70
CA SER A 162 -11.95 -12.65 -3.17
C SER A 162 -11.79 -13.81 -4.16
N PRO A 163 -11.78 -15.07 -3.68
CA PRO A 163 -11.81 -16.22 -4.58
C PRO A 163 -13.06 -16.18 -5.48
N GLU A 164 -12.90 -16.69 -6.71
CA GLU A 164 -13.97 -16.70 -7.71
C GLU A 164 -15.24 -17.38 -7.18
N GLY A 165 -16.39 -16.71 -7.36
CA GLY A 165 -17.70 -17.25 -7.02
C GLY A 165 -18.22 -16.95 -5.62
N GLU A 166 -17.43 -16.32 -4.75
CA GLU A 166 -17.93 -15.89 -3.44
C GLU A 166 -18.73 -14.58 -3.52
N PRO A 167 -19.87 -14.48 -2.81
CA PRO A 167 -20.66 -13.27 -2.79
C PRO A 167 -19.89 -12.15 -2.08
N ARG A 168 -19.67 -11.05 -2.81
CA ARG A 168 -19.08 -9.84 -2.24
C ARG A 168 -20.11 -9.08 -1.42
N SER A 169 -19.69 -8.60 -0.27
CA SER A 169 -20.49 -7.70 0.56
C SER A 169 -20.15 -6.26 0.18
N PRO A 170 -21.14 -5.41 -0.17
CA PRO A 170 -20.87 -4.03 -0.53
C PRO A 170 -20.56 -3.21 0.73
N LEU A 171 -19.54 -2.36 0.64
CA LEU A 171 -19.27 -1.37 1.70
C LEU A 171 -20.41 -0.34 1.80
N PRO A 172 -20.94 -0.02 3.01
CA PRO A 172 -22.02 0.94 3.12
C PRO A 172 -21.56 2.37 2.84
N THR A 173 -22.49 3.19 2.34
CA THR A 173 -22.27 4.60 2.07
C THR A 173 -21.74 5.34 3.29
N GLY A 174 -20.62 6.04 3.14
CA GLY A 174 -19.99 6.82 4.23
C GLY A 174 -19.08 6.01 5.15
N ALA A 175 -18.83 4.73 4.86
CA ALA A 175 -17.72 4.00 5.47
C ALA A 175 -16.37 4.66 5.11
N LEU A 176 -15.37 4.43 5.96
CA LEU A 176 -13.98 4.85 5.73
C LEU A 176 -13.80 6.36 5.37
N PRO A 177 -14.35 7.29 6.17
CA PRO A 177 -14.40 8.72 5.83
C PRO A 177 -13.03 9.41 5.76
N THR A 178 -11.97 8.75 6.23
CA THR A 178 -10.60 9.29 6.22
C THR A 178 -9.68 8.56 5.25
N LEU A 179 -10.21 7.64 4.44
CA LEU A 179 -9.42 6.85 3.51
C LEU A 179 -8.90 7.71 2.36
N ARG A 180 -7.57 7.75 2.23
CA ARG A 180 -6.85 8.57 1.25
C ARG A 180 -6.12 7.73 0.21
N ALA A 181 -5.71 6.53 0.56
CA ALA A 181 -4.91 5.69 -0.31
C ALA A 181 -5.45 4.26 -0.34
N PHE A 182 -5.60 3.72 -1.55
CA PHE A 182 -6.03 2.34 -1.79
C PHE A 182 -5.08 1.62 -2.75
N ASP A 183 -4.82 0.34 -2.47
CA ASP A 183 -3.98 -0.57 -3.25
C ASP A 183 -4.67 -1.95 -3.32
N GLY A 184 -5.19 -2.36 -4.47
CA GLY A 184 -5.91 -3.63 -4.55
C GLY A 184 -6.66 -3.85 -5.87
N PRO A 185 -7.61 -4.80 -5.89
CA PRO A 185 -8.36 -5.14 -7.11
C PRO A 185 -9.33 -4.03 -7.52
N MET A 186 -9.58 -3.92 -8.83
CA MET A 186 -10.47 -2.92 -9.42
C MET A 186 -11.89 -2.96 -8.86
N LEU A 187 -12.39 -4.15 -8.59
CA LEU A 187 -13.75 -4.35 -8.11
C LEU A 187 -13.96 -3.74 -6.72
N VAL A 188 -13.00 -3.87 -5.81
CA VAL A 188 -13.05 -3.21 -4.51
C VAL A 188 -12.82 -1.71 -4.66
N ALA A 189 -11.95 -1.28 -5.58
CA ALA A 189 -11.72 0.14 -5.85
C ALA A 189 -13.02 0.87 -6.25
N VAL A 190 -13.93 0.23 -7.00
CA VAL A 190 -15.25 0.78 -7.38
C VAL A 190 -16.07 1.13 -6.14
N GLU A 191 -16.12 0.24 -5.14
CA GLU A 191 -16.86 0.47 -3.89
C GLU A 191 -16.28 1.66 -3.10
N LEU A 192 -14.97 1.85 -3.18
CA LEU A 192 -14.25 2.90 -2.47
C LEU A 192 -14.26 4.26 -3.18
N LEU A 193 -14.82 4.39 -4.39
CA LEU A 193 -14.86 5.68 -5.11
C LEU A 193 -15.65 6.77 -4.36
N GLN A 194 -16.52 6.38 -3.43
CA GLN A 194 -17.24 7.30 -2.54
C GLN A 194 -16.35 7.90 -1.44
N CYS A 195 -15.19 7.29 -1.15
CA CYS A 195 -14.23 7.76 -0.16
C CYS A 195 -13.42 8.97 -0.70
N PRO A 196 -12.81 9.80 0.17
CA PRO A 196 -11.99 10.95 -0.23
C PRO A 196 -10.58 10.54 -0.69
N LEU A 197 -10.52 9.61 -1.64
CA LEU A 197 -9.27 9.06 -2.17
C LEU A 197 -8.41 10.12 -2.84
N THR A 198 -7.12 10.11 -2.52
CA THR A 198 -6.09 10.94 -3.14
C THR A 198 -5.07 10.12 -3.93
N HIS A 199 -4.88 8.84 -3.55
CA HIS A 199 -3.93 7.94 -4.20
C HIS A 199 -4.59 6.59 -4.46
N LEU A 200 -4.42 6.06 -5.66
CA LEU A 200 -5.08 4.84 -6.06
C LEU A 200 -4.13 3.96 -6.88
N GLN A 201 -3.92 2.73 -6.44
CA GLN A 201 -3.24 1.69 -7.19
C GLN A 201 -4.21 0.53 -7.37
N VAL A 202 -4.44 0.14 -8.63
CA VAL A 202 -5.46 -0.83 -8.99
C VAL A 202 -4.86 -1.94 -9.82
N ALA A 203 -5.00 -3.18 -9.38
CA ALA A 203 -4.75 -4.34 -10.21
C ALA A 203 -5.95 -4.59 -11.14
N ILE A 204 -5.67 -4.69 -12.43
CA ILE A 204 -6.66 -5.03 -13.46
C ILE A 204 -6.41 -6.47 -13.88
N ASP A 205 -7.21 -7.40 -13.34
CA ASP A 205 -7.19 -8.79 -13.79
C ASP A 205 -7.76 -8.93 -15.22
N MET A 206 -7.57 -10.11 -15.82
CA MET A 206 -8.02 -10.39 -17.19
C MET A 206 -9.54 -10.31 -17.37
N GLU A 207 -10.33 -10.55 -16.32
CA GLU A 207 -11.79 -10.54 -16.36
C GLU A 207 -12.36 -9.13 -16.23
N ALA A 208 -11.69 -8.29 -15.45
CA ALA A 208 -11.99 -6.90 -15.17
C ALA A 208 -11.58 -5.96 -16.32
N GLU A 209 -10.60 -6.35 -17.12
CA GLU A 209 -10.04 -5.50 -18.16
C GLU A 209 -11.05 -4.90 -19.16
N PRO A 210 -12.08 -5.63 -19.65
CA PRO A 210 -13.11 -5.05 -20.51
C PRO A 210 -13.86 -3.88 -19.87
N HIS A 211 -13.82 -3.79 -18.53
CA HIS A 211 -14.48 -2.77 -17.73
C HIS A 211 -13.53 -1.65 -17.27
N SER A 212 -12.23 -1.72 -17.59
CA SER A 212 -11.24 -0.73 -17.15
C SER A 212 -11.60 0.70 -17.58
N THR A 213 -11.99 0.92 -18.84
CA THR A 213 -12.44 2.23 -19.34
C THR A 213 -13.70 2.71 -18.60
N ALA A 214 -14.65 1.81 -18.36
CA ALA A 214 -15.87 2.13 -17.63
C ALA A 214 -15.55 2.54 -16.18
N PHE A 215 -14.64 1.82 -15.52
CA PHE A 215 -14.12 2.15 -14.20
C PHE A 215 -13.50 3.55 -14.15
N ILE A 216 -12.66 3.92 -15.11
CA ILE A 216 -12.09 5.28 -15.15
C ILE A 216 -13.21 6.33 -15.34
N ASN A 217 -14.18 6.06 -16.21
CA ASN A 217 -15.27 6.98 -16.45
C ASN A 217 -16.16 7.21 -15.21
N LEU A 218 -16.19 6.26 -14.26
CA LEU A 218 -16.87 6.44 -12.98
C LEU A 218 -16.29 7.61 -12.19
N PHE A 219 -15.00 7.94 -12.29
CA PHE A 219 -14.44 9.10 -11.59
C PHE A 219 -15.19 10.40 -11.90
N CYS A 220 -15.80 10.55 -13.08
CA CYS A 220 -16.61 11.73 -13.40
C CYS A 220 -17.83 11.90 -12.47
N GLN A 221 -18.32 10.80 -11.87
CA GLN A 221 -19.53 10.73 -11.07
C GLN A 221 -19.26 10.85 -9.56
N TYR A 222 -18.03 10.60 -9.11
CA TYR A 222 -17.67 10.53 -7.70
C TYR A 222 -16.86 11.73 -7.20
N GLN A 223 -16.90 11.97 -5.90
CA GLN A 223 -16.20 13.08 -5.24
C GLN A 223 -14.67 12.96 -5.37
N CYS A 224 -14.16 11.72 -5.43
CA CYS A 224 -12.72 11.44 -5.53
C CYS A 224 -12.07 12.12 -6.75
N ARG A 225 -12.83 12.47 -7.80
CA ARG A 225 -12.33 13.23 -8.97
C ARG A 225 -11.51 14.46 -8.60
N LYS A 226 -11.95 15.20 -7.58
CA LYS A 226 -11.33 16.48 -7.18
C LYS A 226 -10.12 16.29 -6.28
N THR A 227 -10.06 15.15 -5.60
CA THR A 227 -9.04 14.83 -4.58
C THR A 227 -7.94 13.93 -5.12
N LEU A 228 -8.22 13.12 -6.15
CA LEU A 228 -7.28 12.16 -6.72
C LEU A 228 -6.07 12.88 -7.34
N ARG A 229 -4.89 12.51 -6.88
CA ARG A 229 -3.59 13.05 -7.32
C ARG A 229 -2.72 11.99 -7.97
N SER A 230 -2.97 10.72 -7.67
CA SER A 230 -2.14 9.61 -8.11
C SER A 230 -3.02 8.43 -8.50
N LEU A 231 -2.76 7.89 -9.69
CA LEU A 231 -3.42 6.71 -10.23
C LEU A 231 -2.35 5.78 -10.83
N SER A 232 -2.33 4.52 -10.40
CA SER A 232 -1.53 3.46 -11.00
C SER A 232 -2.44 2.30 -11.38
N LEU A 233 -2.37 1.87 -12.64
CA LEU A 233 -3.12 0.74 -13.15
C LEU A 233 -2.13 -0.37 -13.45
N LEU A 234 -2.14 -1.42 -12.63
CA LEU A 234 -1.25 -2.56 -12.78
C LEU A 234 -1.86 -3.54 -13.78
N GLU A 235 -0.99 -4.25 -14.50
CA GLU A 235 -1.37 -5.31 -15.46
C GLU A 235 -2.23 -4.82 -16.64
N LEU A 236 -2.18 -3.53 -16.94
CA LEU A 236 -2.87 -2.97 -18.10
C LEU A 236 -2.25 -3.48 -19.41
N ARG A 237 -3.04 -4.16 -20.24
CA ARG A 237 -2.55 -4.67 -21.53
C ARG A 237 -2.21 -3.52 -22.50
N PRO A 238 -1.20 -3.72 -23.38
CA PRO A 238 -0.79 -2.70 -24.35
C PRO A 238 -1.94 -2.16 -25.21
N GLU A 239 -2.85 -3.02 -25.65
CA GLU A 239 -3.95 -2.66 -26.56
C GLU A 239 -4.92 -1.66 -25.93
N LYS A 240 -5.03 -1.65 -24.59
CA LYS A 240 -5.90 -0.76 -23.82
C LYS A 240 -5.21 0.52 -23.36
N GLY A 241 -3.88 0.56 -23.33
CA GLY A 241 -3.10 1.69 -22.81
C GLY A 241 -3.55 3.06 -23.31
N LEU A 242 -3.75 3.21 -24.63
CA LEU A 242 -4.14 4.49 -25.24
C LEU A 242 -5.60 4.89 -24.94
N GLU A 243 -6.52 3.92 -24.94
CA GLU A 243 -7.93 4.13 -24.62
C GLU A 243 -8.08 4.56 -23.15
N THR A 244 -7.43 3.82 -22.25
CA THR A 244 -7.41 4.10 -20.82
C THR A 244 -6.78 5.46 -20.52
N LEU A 245 -5.65 5.80 -21.16
CA LEU A 245 -5.02 7.12 -21.01
C LEU A 245 -5.96 8.26 -21.43
N ALA A 246 -6.69 8.10 -22.54
CA ALA A 246 -7.67 9.08 -23.00
C ALA A 246 -8.81 9.25 -21.99
N SER A 247 -9.32 8.16 -21.42
CA SER A 247 -10.31 8.23 -20.34
C SER A 247 -9.78 8.94 -19.10
N VAL A 248 -8.55 8.65 -18.67
CA VAL A 248 -7.92 9.31 -17.52
C VAL A 248 -7.78 10.80 -17.76
N ALA A 249 -7.30 11.20 -18.93
CA ALA A 249 -7.21 12.59 -19.37
C ALA A 249 -8.55 13.33 -19.31
N ASN A 250 -9.62 12.70 -19.76
CA ASN A 250 -10.96 13.30 -19.78
C ASN A 250 -11.58 13.39 -18.37
N SER A 251 -11.36 12.37 -17.54
CA SER A 251 -11.98 12.27 -16.21
C SER A 251 -11.24 13.07 -15.15
N ILE A 252 -9.90 13.00 -15.13
CA ILE A 252 -9.03 13.54 -14.07
C ILE A 252 -7.79 14.27 -14.65
N PRO A 253 -7.96 15.36 -15.41
CA PRO A 253 -6.86 16.07 -16.07
C PRO A 253 -5.83 16.69 -15.11
N ASP A 254 -6.20 16.94 -13.86
CA ASP A 254 -5.35 17.55 -12.82
C ASP A 254 -4.53 16.53 -12.01
N ILE A 255 -4.41 15.29 -12.51
CA ILE A 255 -3.61 14.25 -11.88
C ILE A 255 -2.12 14.63 -11.86
N ARG A 256 -1.39 14.24 -10.81
CA ARG A 256 0.03 14.54 -10.62
C ARG A 256 0.93 13.36 -10.89
N TYR A 257 0.47 12.16 -10.56
CA TYR A 257 1.17 10.92 -10.80
C TYR A 257 0.28 9.99 -11.63
N LEU A 258 0.84 9.49 -12.73
CA LEU A 258 0.25 8.41 -13.51
C LEU A 258 1.25 7.25 -13.56
N GLY A 259 0.82 6.10 -13.04
CA GLY A 259 1.60 4.87 -12.98
C GLY A 259 1.81 4.23 -14.34
N ILE A 260 2.14 2.94 -14.36
CA ILE A 260 2.67 2.25 -15.53
C ILE A 260 1.64 2.21 -16.68
N ILE A 261 1.86 3.04 -17.71
CA ILE A 261 1.05 3.03 -18.93
C ILE A 261 1.86 2.40 -20.07
N PRO A 262 1.31 1.41 -20.79
CA PRO A 262 1.94 0.91 -22.00
C PRO A 262 2.16 2.02 -23.02
N PHE A 263 3.42 2.25 -23.39
CA PHE A 263 3.78 3.21 -24.42
C PHE A 263 4.16 2.44 -25.67
N ILE A 264 3.33 2.51 -26.71
CA ILE A 264 3.57 1.77 -27.96
C ILE A 264 4.29 2.67 -28.96
N SER A 265 5.27 2.13 -29.68
CA SER A 265 6.06 2.89 -30.68
C SER A 265 5.25 3.33 -31.89
N VAL A 266 4.13 2.66 -32.17
CA VAL A 266 3.18 2.97 -33.25
C VAL A 266 2.17 4.01 -32.76
N ASN A 267 1.84 4.99 -33.61
CA ASN A 267 0.84 6.03 -33.32
C ASN A 267 1.15 6.91 -32.08
N ARG A 268 2.44 7.10 -31.74
CA ARG A 268 2.90 7.95 -30.63
C ARG A 268 2.30 9.36 -30.62
N HIS A 269 2.01 9.93 -31.79
CA HIS A 269 1.35 11.22 -31.91
C HIS A 269 -0.01 11.27 -31.19
N LYS A 270 -0.78 10.17 -31.14
CA LYS A 270 -2.03 10.10 -30.38
C LYS A 270 -1.77 10.17 -28.88
N PHE A 271 -0.76 9.44 -28.40
CA PHE A 271 -0.32 9.49 -27.01
C PHE A 271 0.09 10.90 -26.61
N HIS A 272 0.92 11.56 -27.43
CA HIS A 272 1.35 12.95 -27.19
C HIS A 272 0.18 13.92 -27.17
N LYS A 273 -0.79 13.78 -28.09
CA LYS A 273 -2.00 14.60 -28.10
C LYS A 273 -2.80 14.46 -26.81
N ILE A 274 -2.92 13.25 -26.27
CA ILE A 274 -3.60 13.02 -24.98
C ILE A 274 -2.77 13.59 -23.83
N LEU A 275 -1.44 13.47 -23.86
CA LEU A 275 -0.61 14.04 -22.79
C LEU A 275 -0.81 15.55 -22.60
N MET A 276 -1.06 16.28 -23.68
CA MET A 276 -1.31 17.72 -23.63
C MET A 276 -2.58 18.11 -22.86
N SER A 277 -3.50 17.18 -22.58
CA SER A 277 -4.68 17.48 -21.76
C SER A 277 -4.42 17.42 -20.26
N PHE A 278 -3.27 16.89 -19.83
CA PHE A 278 -2.89 16.91 -18.42
C PHE A 278 -2.28 18.26 -18.05
N THR A 279 -2.89 18.95 -17.11
CA THR A 279 -2.47 20.30 -16.69
C THR A 279 -1.42 20.25 -15.57
N SER A 280 -1.41 19.19 -14.79
CA SER A 280 -0.73 19.11 -13.49
C SER A 280 0.17 17.90 -13.32
N ILE A 281 0.39 17.12 -14.38
CA ILE A 281 1.15 15.87 -14.30
C ILE A 281 2.62 16.15 -14.02
N LYS A 282 3.17 15.51 -12.99
CA LYS A 282 4.56 15.66 -12.54
C LYS A 282 5.38 14.39 -12.72
N VAL A 283 4.73 13.23 -12.55
CA VAL A 283 5.36 11.93 -12.63
C VAL A 283 4.56 11.05 -13.58
N LEU A 284 5.27 10.40 -14.50
CA LEU A 284 4.70 9.47 -15.47
C LEU A 284 5.56 8.20 -15.53
N GLU A 285 4.94 7.04 -15.50
CA GLU A 285 5.64 5.77 -15.70
C GLU A 285 5.18 5.11 -16.99
N LEU A 286 6.12 4.66 -17.82
CA LEU A 286 5.85 4.11 -19.14
C LEU A 286 6.44 2.72 -19.26
N ASP A 287 5.64 1.78 -19.76
CA ASP A 287 6.11 0.45 -20.14
C ASP A 287 6.52 0.42 -21.62
N LEU A 288 7.81 0.15 -21.85
CA LEU A 288 8.44 0.02 -23.15
C LEU A 288 8.79 -1.43 -23.50
N THR A 289 8.34 -2.41 -22.72
CA THR A 289 8.73 -3.82 -22.86
C THR A 289 8.45 -4.36 -24.27
N THR A 290 7.39 -3.87 -24.92
CA THR A 290 6.98 -4.29 -26.27
C THR A 290 7.78 -3.63 -27.41
N TRP A 291 8.71 -2.70 -27.12
CA TRP A 291 9.50 -2.01 -28.14
C TRP A 291 10.55 -2.91 -28.77
N HIS A 292 10.70 -2.79 -30.10
CA HIS A 292 11.71 -3.53 -30.86
C HIS A 292 12.36 -2.59 -31.89
N PRO A 293 13.66 -2.25 -31.73
CA PRO A 293 14.54 -2.59 -30.60
C PRO A 293 14.18 -1.83 -29.31
N GLN A 294 14.52 -2.42 -28.16
CA GLN A 294 14.36 -1.75 -26.86
C GLN A 294 15.40 -0.63 -26.69
N PRO A 295 15.03 0.55 -26.15
CA PRO A 295 15.94 1.68 -25.99
C PRO A 295 16.81 1.53 -24.74
N MET A 296 17.67 0.50 -24.71
CA MET A 296 18.51 0.22 -23.53
C MET A 296 19.60 1.28 -23.27
N PRO A 297 20.31 1.81 -24.29
CA PRO A 297 21.29 2.87 -24.06
C PRO A 297 20.66 4.19 -23.53
N PRO A 298 21.25 4.83 -22.51
CA PRO A 298 20.75 6.09 -21.95
C PRO A 298 20.49 7.22 -22.96
N PRO A 299 21.28 7.41 -24.03
CA PRO A 299 20.98 8.45 -25.03
C PRO A 299 19.61 8.29 -25.71
N PHE A 300 19.18 7.05 -25.98
CA PHE A 300 17.86 6.79 -26.60
C PHE A 300 16.72 7.01 -25.61
N GLN A 301 16.89 6.57 -24.36
CA GLN A 301 15.96 6.87 -23.28
C GLN A 301 15.80 8.38 -23.07
N ARG A 302 16.92 9.11 -23.06
CA ARG A 302 16.94 10.57 -22.95
C ARG A 302 16.14 11.24 -24.06
N ALA A 303 16.25 10.75 -25.30
CA ALA A 303 15.49 11.27 -26.42
C ALA A 303 13.98 11.09 -26.21
N ILE A 304 13.56 9.90 -25.75
CA ILE A 304 12.14 9.59 -25.45
C ILE A 304 11.60 10.51 -24.34
N VAL A 305 12.30 10.62 -23.20
CA VAL A 305 11.83 11.48 -22.08
C VAL A 305 11.83 12.96 -22.45
N ALA A 306 12.79 13.41 -23.25
CA ALA A 306 12.81 14.79 -23.77
C ALA A 306 11.61 15.06 -24.68
N GLU A 307 11.30 14.14 -25.59
CA GLU A 307 10.15 14.23 -26.50
C GLU A 307 8.83 14.28 -25.72
N ILE A 308 8.62 13.39 -24.75
CA ILE A 308 7.41 13.36 -23.91
C ILE A 308 7.21 14.70 -23.19
N ARG A 309 8.29 15.28 -22.64
CA ARG A 309 8.22 16.56 -21.92
C ARG A 309 7.93 17.75 -22.82
N VAL A 310 8.19 17.69 -24.13
CA VAL A 310 7.73 18.72 -25.08
C VAL A 310 6.20 18.82 -25.04
N TYR A 311 5.50 17.69 -24.91
CA TYR A 311 4.03 17.63 -24.90
C TYR A 311 3.42 17.74 -23.50
N ALA A 312 4.18 17.47 -22.45
CA ALA A 312 3.78 17.68 -21.05
C ALA A 312 4.91 18.36 -20.25
N PRO A 313 5.08 19.70 -20.38
CA PRO A 313 6.20 20.43 -19.78
C PRO A 313 6.24 20.41 -18.24
N SER A 314 5.11 20.12 -17.60
CA SER A 314 4.96 20.01 -16.15
C SER A 314 5.66 18.79 -15.54
N LEU A 315 6.02 17.81 -16.38
CA LEU A 315 6.72 16.59 -15.95
C LEU A 315 8.08 16.92 -15.33
N GLN A 316 8.29 16.37 -14.15
CA GLN A 316 9.52 16.47 -13.36
C GLN A 316 10.25 15.13 -13.32
N GLN A 317 9.52 14.02 -13.43
CA GLN A 317 10.05 12.67 -13.38
C GLN A 317 9.34 11.78 -14.41
N ILE A 318 10.10 10.97 -15.13
CA ILE A 318 9.59 9.94 -16.03
C ILE A 318 10.30 8.62 -15.71
N SER A 319 9.54 7.55 -15.47
CA SER A 319 10.13 6.21 -15.33
C SER A 319 9.87 5.41 -16.59
N LEU A 320 10.90 4.75 -17.12
CA LEU A 320 10.79 3.84 -18.24
C LEU A 320 10.99 2.42 -17.72
N TRP A 321 10.00 1.56 -17.94
CA TRP A 321 10.04 0.14 -17.65
C TRP A 321 10.42 -0.63 -18.91
N VAL A 322 11.39 -1.53 -18.79
CA VAL A 322 11.79 -2.49 -19.82
C VAL A 322 11.95 -3.84 -19.15
N ASP A 323 10.98 -4.73 -19.37
CA ASP A 323 10.83 -5.98 -18.63
C ASP A 323 10.83 -5.70 -17.11
N ARG A 324 11.83 -6.19 -16.35
CA ARG A 324 11.94 -5.97 -14.90
C ARG A 324 12.81 -4.79 -14.51
N ASN A 325 13.35 -4.07 -15.48
CA ASN A 325 14.26 -2.96 -15.24
C ASN A 325 13.50 -1.65 -15.26
N ARG A 326 13.77 -0.82 -14.26
CA ARG A 326 13.23 0.52 -14.15
C ARG A 326 14.34 1.54 -14.33
N PHE A 327 14.14 2.47 -15.26
CA PHE A 327 15.03 3.61 -15.50
C PHE A 327 14.30 4.90 -15.13
N MET A 328 14.68 5.53 -14.03
CA MET A 328 14.09 6.77 -13.57
C MET A 328 14.87 7.97 -14.12
N TRP A 329 14.17 8.86 -14.80
CA TRP A 329 14.69 10.11 -15.34
C TRP A 329 14.08 11.28 -14.57
N THR A 330 14.92 12.17 -14.06
CA THR A 330 14.49 13.34 -13.28
C THR A 330 15.05 14.62 -13.88
N VAL A 331 14.22 15.65 -13.97
CA VAL A 331 14.64 16.97 -14.42
C VAL A 331 15.28 17.71 -13.25
N ASN A 332 16.53 18.13 -13.40
CA ASN A 332 17.12 19.12 -12.51
C ASN A 332 16.48 20.50 -12.80
N LYS A 333 15.85 21.11 -11.78
CA LYS A 333 15.12 22.37 -11.92
C LYS A 333 16.02 23.57 -12.24
N GLU A 334 17.28 23.55 -11.81
CA GLU A 334 18.23 24.65 -11.98
C GLU A 334 18.86 24.61 -13.37
N SER A 335 19.34 23.43 -13.79
CA SER A 335 20.03 23.27 -15.08
C SER A 335 19.09 22.93 -16.24
N ASN A 336 17.84 22.56 -15.95
CA ASN A 336 16.89 22.00 -16.90
C ASN A 336 17.43 20.76 -17.64
N THR A 337 18.41 20.06 -17.04
CA THR A 337 19.00 18.84 -17.61
C THR A 337 18.40 17.59 -16.97
N TRP A 338 18.35 16.53 -17.76
CA TRP A 338 17.90 15.22 -17.30
C TRP A 338 19.05 14.47 -16.60
N THR A 339 18.78 13.96 -15.40
CA THR A 339 19.59 12.96 -14.72
C THR A 339 18.86 11.61 -14.75
N TRP A 340 19.61 10.52 -14.70
CA TRP A 340 19.04 9.18 -14.73
C TRP A 340 19.60 8.32 -13.60
N ALA A 341 18.77 7.41 -13.10
CA ALA A 341 19.14 6.34 -12.19
C ALA A 341 18.49 5.04 -12.69
N ALA A 342 19.23 3.94 -12.63
CA ALA A 342 18.67 2.61 -12.83
C ALA A 342 18.43 1.96 -11.47
N ASP A 343 17.19 1.53 -11.25
CA ASP A 343 16.86 0.70 -10.10
C ASP A 343 16.98 -0.77 -10.52
N ALA A 344 18.12 -1.37 -10.15
CA ALA A 344 18.36 -2.79 -10.35
C ALA A 344 17.57 -3.60 -9.32
N GLY A 345 16.35 -3.97 -9.68
CA GLY A 345 15.56 -4.95 -8.96
C GLY A 345 14.69 -4.39 -7.83
N ARG A 346 13.38 -4.37 -8.07
CA ARG A 346 12.32 -4.89 -7.18
C ARG A 346 11.01 -4.86 -7.95
N VAL A 347 10.12 -5.79 -7.57
CA VAL A 347 8.83 -6.05 -8.19
C VAL A 347 7.96 -4.77 -8.20
N ALA A 348 7.40 -4.42 -9.37
CA ALA A 348 6.52 -3.26 -9.56
C ALA A 348 5.43 -3.11 -8.47
N TYR A 349 4.98 -4.24 -7.93
CA TYR A 349 3.97 -4.34 -6.87
C TYR A 349 4.30 -3.65 -5.53
N ASN A 350 5.56 -3.38 -5.21
CA ASN A 350 5.96 -2.87 -3.89
C ASN A 350 6.46 -1.42 -3.88
N GLU A 351 6.33 -0.71 -4.99
CA GLU A 351 6.80 0.66 -5.05
C GLU A 351 5.78 1.60 -4.42
N ALA A 352 6.26 2.45 -3.51
CA ALA A 352 5.43 3.40 -2.79
C ALA A 352 5.43 4.80 -3.43
N LEU A 353 6.05 5.00 -4.60
CA LEU A 353 6.16 6.33 -5.21
C LEU A 353 4.80 6.98 -5.45
N TRP A 354 3.82 6.20 -5.87
CA TRP A 354 2.44 6.65 -6.05
C TRP A 354 1.82 7.21 -4.77
N ARG A 355 2.37 6.92 -3.57
CA ARG A 355 1.87 7.41 -2.27
C ARG A 355 2.45 8.77 -1.84
N TYR A 356 3.50 9.26 -2.50
CA TYR A 356 4.27 10.42 -2.03
C TYR A 356 4.14 11.68 -2.92
N GLN A 357 3.25 11.71 -3.92
CA GLN A 357 3.22 12.73 -5.00
C GLN A 357 2.11 13.79 -4.90
#